data_AF-A0AAN8GHB0-F1
#
_entry.id   AF-A0AAN8GHB0-F1
#
_cell.length_a   1.000
_cell.length_b   1.000
_cell.length_c   1.000
_cell.angle_alpha   90.00
_cell.angle_beta   90.00
_cell.angle_gamma   90.00
#
_symmetry.space_group_name_H-M   'P 1'
#
loop_
_entity.id
_entity.type
_entity.pdbx_description
1 polymer ?
#
loop_
_entity_poly.entity_id
_entity_poly.type
_entity_poly.pdbx_seq_one_letter_code
_entity_poly.pdbx_strand_id
1 'polypeptide(L)'
;MSKNFLSRRDELRKGDSLVSNNGEFKAIFQEDSNFVVYGWQPVWASDTHGSDAFRLVMQDDCNLVMYSKSDKALWSSDSYGPNTDRSRLQLTDDGKLVVSKGSNEVWNSSHSRGKK
;
A
#
# COMPACT_ATOMS: atom_id res chain seq x y z
N MET A 1 -3.90 13.45 -13.91
CA MET A 1 -4.26 13.47 -12.47
C MET A 1 -3.51 12.33 -11.81
N SER A 2 -2.81 12.59 -10.71
CA SER A 2 -2.19 11.55 -9.88
C SER A 2 -3.28 10.80 -9.10
N LYS A 3 -3.17 9.48 -9.00
CA LYS A 3 -4.12 8.62 -8.28
C LYS A 3 -3.75 8.63 -6.79
N ASN A 4 -4.71 8.77 -5.88
CA ASN A 4 -4.46 8.70 -4.43
C ASN A 4 -4.89 7.35 -3.81
N PHE A 5 -5.31 6.38 -4.62
CA PHE A 5 -5.84 5.10 -4.13
C PHE A 5 -5.50 3.92 -5.07
N LEU A 6 -5.65 2.70 -4.57
CA LEU A 6 -5.71 1.45 -5.35
C LEU A 6 -7.03 0.75 -5.05
N SER A 7 -7.80 0.42 -6.08
CA SER A 7 -8.94 -0.48 -5.96
C SER A 7 -8.45 -1.93 -5.88
N ARG A 8 -9.32 -2.84 -5.48
CA ARG A 8 -9.09 -4.29 -5.66
C ARG A 8 -8.54 -4.60 -7.06
N ARG A 9 -7.60 -5.54 -7.11
CA ARG A 9 -6.85 -6.01 -8.29
C ARG A 9 -5.90 -4.99 -8.90
N ASP A 10 -5.91 -3.74 -8.46
CA ASP A 10 -4.86 -2.81 -8.84
C ASP A 10 -3.54 -3.22 -8.17
N GLU A 11 -2.46 -2.92 -8.87
CA GLU A 11 -1.11 -3.13 -8.38
C GLU A 11 -0.25 -1.89 -8.61
N LEU A 12 0.79 -1.76 -7.82
CA LEU A 12 1.91 -0.86 -8.05
C LEU A 12 3.14 -1.69 -8.41
N ARG A 13 3.83 -1.26 -9.47
CA ARG A 13 5.17 -1.68 -9.84
C ARG A 13 6.19 -0.69 -9.26
N LYS A 14 7.47 -1.06 -9.33
CA LYS A 14 8.56 -0.17 -8.93
C LYS A 14 8.49 1.13 -9.73
N GLY A 15 8.67 2.25 -9.06
CA GLY A 15 8.48 3.61 -9.59
C GLY A 15 7.05 4.14 -9.50
N ASP A 16 6.04 3.27 -9.40
CA ASP A 16 4.65 3.72 -9.29
C ASP A 16 4.39 4.37 -7.94
N SER A 17 3.47 5.34 -7.94
CA SER A 17 3.15 6.11 -6.75
C SER A 17 1.70 6.55 -6.67
N LEU A 18 1.28 6.77 -5.43
CA LEU A 18 0.08 7.48 -5.08
C LEU A 18 0.45 8.87 -4.57
N VAL A 19 -0.38 9.86 -4.83
CA VAL A 19 -0.23 11.23 -4.32
C VAL A 19 -1.52 11.62 -3.62
N SER A 20 -1.43 12.20 -2.42
CA SER A 20 -2.60 12.71 -1.69
C SER A 20 -3.33 13.82 -2.48
N ASN A 21 -4.59 14.08 -2.15
CA ASN A 21 -5.39 15.08 -2.89
C ASN A 21 -4.86 16.49 -2.69
N ASN A 22 -4.33 16.80 -1.51
CA ASN A 22 -3.64 18.07 -1.22
C ASN A 22 -2.23 18.16 -1.85
N GLY A 23 -1.71 17.07 -2.43
CA GLY A 23 -0.38 17.02 -3.06
C GLY A 23 0.80 16.99 -2.10
N GLU A 24 0.57 16.99 -0.78
CA GLU A 24 1.64 17.09 0.24
C GLU A 24 2.31 15.75 0.55
N PHE A 25 1.63 14.64 0.26
CA PHE A 25 2.12 13.30 0.54
C PHE A 25 2.21 12.44 -0.71
N LYS A 26 3.25 11.61 -0.75
CA LYS A 26 3.48 10.65 -1.83
C LYS A 26 3.82 9.29 -1.25
N ALA A 27 3.07 8.27 -1.63
CA ALA A 27 3.42 6.87 -1.37
C ALA A 27 4.04 6.28 -2.64
N ILE A 28 5.26 5.76 -2.57
CA ILE A 28 5.99 5.25 -3.74
C ILE A 28 6.53 3.87 -3.46
N PHE A 29 6.37 2.96 -4.43
CA PHE A 29 7.05 1.67 -4.41
C PHE A 29 8.42 1.85 -5.09
N GLN A 30 9.46 1.89 -4.29
CA GLN A 30 10.80 2.30 -4.72
C GLN A 30 11.55 1.16 -5.42
N GLU A 31 12.61 1.52 -6.16
CA GLU A 31 13.43 0.56 -6.90
C GLU A 31 14.15 -0.46 -5.99
N ASP A 32 14.42 -0.08 -4.75
CA ASP A 32 15.02 -0.92 -3.71
C ASP A 32 14.04 -1.91 -3.08
N SER A 33 12.81 -2.02 -3.61
CA SER A 33 11.74 -2.90 -3.12
C SER A 33 11.10 -2.44 -1.80
N ASN A 34 11.28 -1.18 -1.40
CA ASN A 34 10.60 -0.58 -0.24
C ASN A 34 9.34 0.20 -0.67
N PHE A 35 8.26 0.13 0.11
CA PHE A 35 7.10 1.01 -0.07
C PHE A 35 7.10 2.07 1.02
N VAL A 36 7.21 3.33 0.62
CA VAL A 36 7.48 4.44 1.54
C VAL A 36 6.49 5.56 1.29
N VAL A 37 5.99 6.14 2.38
CA VAL A 37 5.22 7.38 2.38
C VAL A 37 6.14 8.53 2.76
N TYR A 38 6.20 9.53 1.90
CA TYR A 38 6.91 10.77 2.11
C TYR A 38 5.93 11.93 2.29
N GLY A 39 6.19 12.78 3.29
CA GLY A 39 5.82 14.20 3.27
C GLY A 39 7.09 15.02 3.05
N TRP A 40 7.35 16.01 3.91
CA TRP A 40 8.67 16.68 3.99
C TRP A 40 9.82 15.73 4.35
N GLN A 41 9.50 14.67 5.10
CA GLN A 41 10.39 13.59 5.49
C GLN A 41 9.64 12.25 5.33
N PRO A 42 10.34 11.10 5.27
CA PRO A 42 9.66 9.80 5.29
C PRO A 42 8.86 9.64 6.58
N VAL A 43 7.56 9.38 6.47
CA VAL A 43 6.64 9.23 7.62
C VAL A 43 6.31 7.77 7.90
N TRP A 44 6.38 6.90 6.89
CA TRP A 44 6.14 5.47 7.03
C TRP A 44 6.89 4.68 5.95
N ALA A 45 7.29 3.45 6.26
CA ALA A 45 7.90 2.50 5.33
C ALA A 45 7.49 1.06 5.68
N SER A 46 7.43 0.19 4.67
CA SER A 46 7.22 -1.26 4.82
C SER A 46 8.45 -2.01 5.36
N ASP A 47 9.60 -1.35 5.33
CA ASP A 47 10.90 -1.89 5.75
C ASP A 47 11.28 -3.16 4.97
N THR A 48 10.99 -3.17 3.67
CA THR A 48 11.25 -4.28 2.73
C THR A 48 12.40 -3.97 1.76
N HIS A 49 13.17 -2.92 2.03
CA HIS A 49 14.34 -2.56 1.22
C HIS A 49 15.33 -3.74 1.11
N GLY A 50 15.89 -3.94 -0.07
CA GLY A 50 16.82 -5.04 -0.36
C GLY A 50 16.15 -6.40 -0.54
N SER A 51 14.82 -6.50 -0.43
CA SER A 51 14.08 -7.70 -0.79
C SER A 51 13.93 -7.85 -2.30
N ASP A 52 13.44 -9.01 -2.74
CA ASP A 52 13.07 -9.29 -4.13
C ASP A 52 11.61 -8.91 -4.47
N ALA A 53 10.97 -8.05 -3.66
CA ALA A 53 9.62 -7.59 -3.92
C ALA A 53 9.53 -6.88 -5.28
N PHE A 54 8.50 -7.23 -6.05
CA PHE A 54 8.35 -6.86 -7.45
C PHE A 54 7.02 -6.17 -7.74
N ARG A 55 5.99 -6.43 -6.92
CA ARG A 55 4.70 -5.77 -7.01
C ARG A 55 4.03 -5.66 -5.65
N LEU A 56 3.24 -4.60 -5.47
CA LEU A 56 2.33 -4.40 -4.35
C LEU A 56 0.90 -4.46 -4.89
N VAL A 57 0.08 -5.37 -4.37
CA VAL A 57 -1.24 -5.67 -4.93
C VAL A 57 -2.32 -5.46 -3.87
N MET A 58 -3.38 -4.73 -4.21
CA MET A 58 -4.60 -4.66 -3.40
C MET A 58 -5.50 -5.83 -3.79
N GLN A 59 -5.53 -6.89 -3.00
CA GLN A 59 -6.22 -8.14 -3.34
C GLN A 59 -7.75 -8.04 -3.18
N ASP A 60 -8.48 -8.98 -3.79
CA ASP A 60 -9.94 -9.06 -3.72
C ASP A 60 -10.47 -9.33 -2.29
N ASP A 61 -9.66 -10.00 -1.46
CA ASP A 61 -9.94 -10.32 -0.06
C ASP A 61 -9.65 -9.14 0.89
N CYS A 62 -9.36 -7.95 0.35
CA CYS A 62 -9.01 -6.75 1.10
C CYS A 62 -7.65 -6.80 1.81
N ASN A 63 -6.76 -7.70 1.39
CA ASN A 63 -5.38 -7.69 1.82
C ASN A 63 -4.48 -6.88 0.88
N LEU A 64 -3.60 -6.04 1.42
CA LEU A 64 -2.56 -5.37 0.65
C LEU A 64 -1.28 -6.18 0.78
N VAL A 65 -0.75 -6.73 -0.30
CA VAL A 65 0.35 -7.72 -0.26
C VAL A 65 1.46 -7.37 -1.25
N MET A 66 2.70 -7.47 -0.78
CA MET A 66 3.89 -7.45 -1.65
C MET A 66 4.28 -8.85 -2.06
N TYR A 67 4.55 -9.01 -3.33
CA TYR A 67 4.98 -10.27 -3.93
C TYR A 67 6.34 -10.15 -4.60
N SER A 68 7.13 -11.22 -4.51
CA SER A 68 8.32 -11.41 -5.34
C SER A 68 7.94 -11.72 -6.80
N LYS A 69 8.95 -11.82 -7.68
CA LYS A 69 8.77 -12.31 -9.06
C LYS A 69 8.30 -13.77 -9.14
N SER A 70 8.53 -14.56 -8.10
CA SER A 70 8.10 -15.95 -7.98
C SER A 70 6.76 -16.11 -7.26
N ASP A 71 5.99 -15.02 -7.12
CA ASP A 71 4.69 -14.97 -6.42
C ASP A 71 4.75 -15.40 -4.94
N LYS A 72 5.93 -15.29 -4.31
CA LYS A 72 6.07 -15.42 -2.86
C LYS A 72 5.61 -14.13 -2.18
N ALA A 73 4.70 -14.21 -1.22
CA ALA A 73 4.34 -13.08 -0.37
C ALA A 73 5.52 -12.72 0.55
N LEU A 74 5.88 -11.44 0.59
CA LEU A 74 7.02 -10.92 1.37
C LEU A 74 6.61 -9.90 2.42
N TRP A 75 5.44 -9.30 2.23
CA TRP A 75 4.85 -8.37 3.18
C TRP A 75 3.34 -8.30 2.99
N SER A 76 2.59 -8.09 4.05
CA SER A 76 1.14 -7.95 4.02
C SER A 76 0.62 -6.99 5.09
N SER A 77 -0.49 -6.31 4.81
CA SER A 77 -1.26 -5.56 5.82
C SER A 77 -1.99 -6.47 6.82
N ASP A 78 -2.05 -7.79 6.57
CA ASP A 78 -2.77 -8.78 7.37
C ASP A 78 -4.25 -8.42 7.57
N SER A 79 -4.85 -7.79 6.54
CA SER A 79 -6.20 -7.23 6.57
C SER A 79 -7.18 -8.04 5.72
N TYR A 80 -6.87 -9.31 5.48
CA TYR A 80 -7.68 -10.20 4.68
C TYR A 80 -9.04 -10.45 5.35
N GLY A 81 -10.07 -10.62 4.54
CA GLY A 81 -11.42 -10.94 4.98
C GLY A 81 -12.29 -11.36 3.81
N PRO A 82 -13.62 -11.48 4.01
CA PRO A 82 -14.52 -11.89 2.93
C PRO A 82 -14.41 -10.95 1.72
N ASN A 83 -14.32 -11.51 0.51
CA ASN A 83 -14.22 -10.74 -0.72
C ASN A 83 -15.32 -9.69 -0.83
N THR A 84 -14.97 -8.51 -1.31
CA THR A 84 -15.93 -7.44 -1.59
C THR A 84 -15.49 -6.61 -2.77
N ASP A 85 -16.45 -6.05 -3.49
CA ASP A 85 -16.16 -5.12 -4.58
C ASP A 85 -15.68 -3.74 -4.08
N ARG A 86 -15.68 -3.51 -2.76
CA ARG A 86 -15.36 -2.22 -2.12
C ARG A 86 -14.03 -2.22 -1.34
N SER A 87 -13.11 -3.12 -1.67
CA SER A 87 -11.75 -3.15 -1.10
C SER A 87 -10.89 -2.07 -1.77
N ARG A 88 -10.24 -1.22 -0.96
CA ARG A 88 -9.42 -0.12 -1.45
C ARG A 88 -8.29 0.22 -0.48
N LEU A 89 -7.11 0.52 -1.01
CA LEU A 89 -6.05 1.26 -0.33
C LEU A 89 -6.17 2.75 -0.70
N GLN A 90 -6.07 3.66 0.26
CA GLN A 90 -6.02 5.10 0.01
C GLN A 90 -4.82 5.74 0.73
N LEU A 91 -4.14 6.66 0.06
CA LEU A 91 -3.28 7.65 0.68
C LEU A 91 -4.11 8.88 1.03
N THR A 92 -4.21 9.18 2.32
CA THR A 92 -4.97 10.29 2.87
C THR A 92 -4.17 11.59 2.85
N ASP A 93 -4.85 12.72 3.02
CA ASP A 93 -4.24 14.05 3.06
C ASP A 93 -3.43 14.31 4.35
N ASP A 94 -3.54 13.43 5.35
CA ASP A 94 -2.71 13.42 6.57
C ASP A 94 -1.55 12.41 6.51
N GLY A 95 -1.24 11.88 5.32
CA GLY A 95 -0.04 11.06 5.09
C GLY A 95 -0.15 9.62 5.59
N LYS A 96 -1.37 9.09 5.69
CA LYS A 96 -1.62 7.70 6.09
C LYS A 96 -2.04 6.85 4.90
N LEU A 97 -1.57 5.62 4.89
CA LEU A 97 -2.11 4.55 4.08
C LEU A 97 -3.23 3.85 4.88
N VAL A 98 -4.43 3.84 4.30
CA VAL A 98 -5.62 3.23 4.89
C VAL A 98 -6.16 2.16 3.95
N VAL A 99 -6.27 0.92 4.44
CA VAL A 99 -7.00 -0.14 3.75
C VAL A 99 -8.41 -0.16 4.31
N SER A 100 -9.39 -0.04 3.42
CA SER A 100 -10.81 0.01 3.76
C SER A 100 -11.60 -1.07 3.03
N LYS A 101 -12.56 -1.64 3.75
CA LYS A 101 -13.59 -2.54 3.26
C LYS A 101 -14.94 -1.81 3.29
N GLY A 102 -15.37 -1.23 2.16
CA GLY A 102 -16.53 -0.35 2.16
C GLY A 102 -16.26 0.91 2.98
N SER A 103 -17.06 1.15 4.02
CA SER A 103 -16.86 2.26 4.97
C SER A 103 -15.96 1.91 6.15
N ASN A 104 -15.54 0.65 6.29
CA ASN A 104 -14.81 0.18 7.45
C ASN A 104 -13.31 0.21 7.18
N GLU A 105 -12.55 0.94 7.98
CA GLU A 105 -11.09 0.83 8.03
C GLU A 105 -10.70 -0.52 8.64
N VAL A 106 -9.83 -1.28 7.96
CA VAL A 106 -9.35 -2.59 8.40
C VAL A 106 -7.85 -2.61 8.68
N TRP A 107 -7.09 -1.65 8.14
CA TRP A 107 -5.68 -1.46 8.44
C TRP A 107 -5.25 -0.01 8.19
N ASN A 108 -4.29 0.46 8.99
CA ASN A 108 -3.74 1.80 8.89
C ASN A 108 -2.25 1.85 9.26
N SER A 109 -1.47 2.50 8.40
CA SER A 109 -0.03 2.76 8.59
C SER A 109 0.34 3.48 9.89
N SER A 110 -0.56 4.27 10.50
CA SER A 110 -0.27 4.95 11.77
C SER A 110 -0.19 3.99 12.96
N HIS A 111 -0.77 2.79 12.84
CA HIS A 111 -0.83 1.80 13.91
C HIS A 111 -0.13 0.49 13.54
N SER A 112 0.38 0.37 12.32
CA SER A 112 0.98 -0.87 11.84
C SER A 112 2.04 -0.63 10.77
N ARG A 113 3.09 -1.45 10.81
CA ARG A 113 4.12 -1.55 9.77
C ARG A 113 3.84 -2.72 8.81
N GLY A 114 2.70 -3.39 8.97
CA GLY A 114 2.39 -4.67 8.32
C GLY A 114 3.23 -5.82 8.87
N LYS A 115 3.12 -6.99 8.22
CA LYS A 115 3.82 -8.23 8.56
C LYS A 115 4.67 -8.67 7.38
N LYS A 116 5.83 -9.28 7.65
CA LYS A 116 6.75 -9.84 6.67
C LYS A 116 6.62 -11.36 6.65
#